data_AF-A0A8H7L4B8-F1
#
_entry.id   AF-A0A8H7L4B8-F1
#
_cell.length_a   1.000
_cell.length_b   1.000
_cell.length_c   1.000
_cell.angle_alpha   90.00
_cell.angle_beta   90.00
_cell.angle_gamma   90.00
#
_symmetry.space_group_name_H-M   'P 1'
#
loop_
_entity.id
_entity.type
_entity.pdbx_description
1 polymer ?
#
loop_
_entity_poly.entity_id
_entity_poly.type
_entity_poly.pdbx_seq_one_letter_code
_entity_poly.pdbx_strand_id
1 'polypeptide(L)'
;MVSGILHYGLHILVRASLHAKKHLINRRNKNAIGQKKTTRSRTLIDRVGDRIRAQSRKYRRAREALFALGGVEEYGARFKVLLEEHLVLDGEALQADHEATRRMNRAGGGGPRSSKKKTAAATTSESRRVLSWIWVAGDLPVDGEQPGIHTSVRREYLKARARKHRWVEEVTLLTEEMQHVLRFLTWRSHWWMEQESEWDGLNADVADGLRAYARRQAESYTRILEHFRTQWDQKDVRAARNTAFSTPALLGLEDTIMA
;
A
#
# COMPACT_ATOMS: atom_id res chain seq x y z
N MET A 1 1.50 -20.92 -42.00
CA MET A 1 1.88 -21.05 -40.57
C MET A 1 2.42 -19.76 -39.91
N VAL A 2 2.32 -18.57 -40.51
CA VAL A 2 2.77 -17.29 -39.87
C VAL A 2 1.61 -16.51 -39.21
N SER A 3 0.35 -16.89 -39.47
CA SER A 3 -0.84 -16.16 -38.98
C SER A 3 -1.18 -16.39 -37.49
N GLY A 4 -0.78 -17.54 -36.92
CA GLY A 4 -1.18 -17.92 -35.56
C GLY A 4 -0.47 -17.17 -34.43
N ILE A 5 0.77 -16.72 -34.63
CA ILE A 5 1.58 -16.10 -33.55
C ILE A 5 1.32 -14.58 -33.44
N LEU A 6 0.90 -13.94 -34.52
CA LEU A 6 0.67 -12.48 -34.54
C LEU A 6 -0.71 -12.06 -34.02
N HIS A 7 -1.69 -12.98 -33.98
CA HIS A 7 -3.08 -12.64 -33.66
C HIS A 7 -3.42 -12.60 -32.16
N TYR A 8 -2.73 -13.39 -31.33
CA TYR A 8 -3.12 -13.58 -29.93
C TYR A 8 -2.36 -12.66 -28.96
N GLY A 9 -1.24 -12.06 -29.37
CA GLY A 9 -0.30 -11.41 -28.45
C GLY A 9 -0.38 -9.88 -28.34
N LEU A 10 -0.99 -9.17 -29.30
CA LEU A 10 -0.84 -7.70 -29.35
C LEU A 10 -1.49 -6.97 -28.16
N HIS A 11 -2.69 -7.39 -27.75
CA HIS A 11 -3.34 -6.85 -26.55
C HIS A 11 -2.56 -7.22 -25.27
N ILE A 12 -2.07 -8.46 -25.17
CA ILE A 12 -1.26 -8.95 -24.05
C ILE A 12 0.03 -8.13 -23.91
N LEU A 13 0.68 -7.81 -25.03
CA LEU A 13 1.89 -6.99 -25.06
C LEU A 13 1.63 -5.55 -24.60
N VAL A 14 0.52 -4.94 -25.02
CA VAL A 14 0.11 -3.61 -24.53
C VAL A 14 -0.10 -3.66 -23.01
N ARG A 15 -0.83 -4.66 -22.52
CA ARG A 15 -1.10 -4.84 -21.08
C ARG A 15 0.20 -5.06 -20.28
N ALA A 16 1.11 -5.91 -20.76
CA ALA A 16 2.40 -6.16 -20.13
C ALA A 16 3.26 -4.89 -20.04
N SER A 17 3.32 -4.09 -21.12
CA SER A 17 4.04 -2.82 -21.12
C SER A 17 3.40 -1.79 -20.18
N LEU A 18 2.06 -1.76 -20.08
CA LEU A 18 1.34 -0.91 -19.13
C LEU A 18 1.63 -1.31 -17.67
N HIS A 19 1.63 -2.61 -17.34
CA HIS A 19 2.05 -3.11 -16.02
C HIS A 19 3.50 -2.72 -15.70
N ALA A 20 4.41 -2.87 -16.66
CA ALA A 20 5.81 -2.49 -16.50
C ALA A 20 5.95 -0.98 -16.22
N LYS A 21 5.20 -0.13 -16.94
CA LYS A 21 5.19 1.33 -16.71
C LYS A 21 4.62 1.67 -15.33
N LYS A 22 3.51 1.05 -14.90
CA LYS A 22 2.94 1.23 -13.55
C LYS A 22 3.93 0.86 -12.46
N HIS A 23 4.60 -0.27 -12.61
CA HIS A 23 5.64 -0.72 -11.68
C HIS A 23 6.82 0.28 -11.61
N LEU A 24 7.30 0.79 -12.75
CA LEU A 24 8.39 1.78 -12.79
C LEU A 24 8.00 3.11 -12.13
N ILE A 25 6.76 3.58 -12.32
CA ILE A 25 6.23 4.76 -11.64
C ILE A 25 6.22 4.55 -10.12
N ASN A 26 5.68 3.43 -9.65
CA ASN A 26 5.63 3.10 -8.23
C ASN A 26 7.05 2.98 -7.62
N ARG A 27 7.98 2.33 -8.33
CA ARG A 27 9.38 2.21 -7.90
C ARG A 27 10.06 3.58 -7.82
N ARG A 28 9.83 4.46 -8.79
CA ARG A 28 10.36 5.84 -8.76
C ARG A 28 9.80 6.58 -7.54
N ASN A 29 8.49 6.57 -7.36
CA ASN A 29 7.84 7.31 -6.29
C ASN A 29 8.29 6.85 -4.89
N LYS A 30 8.61 5.56 -4.72
CA LYS A 30 9.12 5.02 -3.45
C LYS A 30 10.62 5.25 -3.23
N ASN A 31 11.44 5.16 -4.28
CA ASN A 31 12.89 4.96 -4.14
C ASN A 31 13.77 6.06 -4.77
N ALA A 32 13.22 6.92 -5.64
CA ALA A 32 14.01 7.94 -6.32
C ALA A 32 14.02 9.25 -5.52
N ILE A 33 15.19 9.58 -4.96
CA ILE A 33 15.44 10.85 -4.26
C ILE A 33 16.57 11.57 -4.99
N GLY A 34 16.41 12.88 -5.21
CA GLY A 34 17.39 13.74 -5.89
C GLY A 34 17.35 13.71 -7.42
N GLN A 35 17.88 14.76 -8.05
CA GLN A 35 17.70 15.04 -9.47
C GLN A 35 18.18 13.92 -10.41
N LYS A 36 19.41 13.42 -10.22
CA LYS A 36 20.02 12.42 -11.11
C LYS A 36 19.21 11.11 -11.19
N LYS A 37 18.75 10.60 -10.04
CA LYS A 37 17.94 9.36 -9.96
C LYS A 37 16.56 9.59 -10.60
N THR A 38 15.95 10.74 -10.36
CA THR A 38 14.65 11.12 -10.93
C THR A 38 14.71 11.20 -12.47
N THR A 39 15.72 11.85 -13.04
CA THR A 39 15.90 11.95 -14.49
C THR A 39 16.10 10.57 -15.13
N ARG A 40 16.93 9.71 -14.53
CA ARG A 40 17.14 8.34 -15.03
C ARG A 40 15.86 7.51 -14.97
N SER A 41 15.09 7.60 -13.88
CA SER A 41 13.79 6.92 -13.79
C SER A 41 12.79 7.45 -14.81
N ARG A 42 12.78 8.77 -15.06
CA ARG A 42 11.89 9.39 -16.06
C ARG A 42 12.19 8.90 -17.47
N THR A 43 13.46 8.89 -17.88
CA THR A 43 13.86 8.34 -19.19
C THR A 43 13.48 6.87 -19.37
N LEU A 44 13.55 6.04 -18.32
CA LEU A 44 13.08 4.65 -18.38
C LEU A 44 11.55 4.55 -18.52
N ILE A 45 10.80 5.37 -17.78
CA ILE A 45 9.33 5.45 -17.90
C ILE A 45 8.94 5.91 -19.30
N ASP A 46 9.62 6.91 -19.85
CA ASP A 46 9.36 7.45 -21.18
C ASP A 46 9.60 6.41 -22.27
N ARG A 47 10.70 5.64 -22.20
CA ARG A 47 10.97 4.51 -23.11
C ARG A 47 9.87 3.45 -23.11
N VAL A 48 9.34 3.11 -21.93
CA VAL A 48 8.21 2.18 -21.85
C VAL A 48 6.93 2.84 -22.39
N GLY A 49 6.75 4.15 -22.17
CA GLY A 49 5.68 4.95 -22.80
C GLY A 49 5.73 4.94 -24.33
N ASP A 50 6.92 5.10 -24.93
CA ASP A 50 7.14 4.99 -26.37
C ASP A 50 6.77 3.59 -26.89
N ARG A 51 7.15 2.54 -26.15
CA ARG A 51 6.81 1.15 -26.47
C ARG A 51 5.31 0.91 -26.43
N ILE A 52 4.61 1.43 -25.42
CA ILE A 52 3.14 1.35 -25.32
C ILE A 52 2.51 2.04 -26.54
N ARG A 53 2.97 3.24 -26.91
CA ARG A 53 2.49 3.96 -28.10
C ARG A 53 2.73 3.18 -29.39
N ALA A 54 3.88 2.53 -29.53
CA ALA A 54 4.17 1.71 -30.71
C ALA A 54 3.27 0.46 -30.79
N GLN A 55 3.10 -0.25 -29.66
CA GLN A 55 2.25 -1.44 -29.57
C GLN A 55 0.77 -1.11 -29.76
N SER A 56 0.28 0.01 -29.21
CA SER A 56 -1.11 0.45 -29.40
C SER A 56 -1.41 0.82 -30.85
N ARG A 57 -0.49 1.51 -31.54
CA ARG A 57 -0.61 1.76 -32.99
C ARG A 57 -0.63 0.46 -33.79
N LYS A 58 0.23 -0.50 -33.44
CA LYS A 58 0.27 -1.82 -34.11
C LYS A 58 -1.05 -2.57 -33.89
N TYR A 59 -1.60 -2.54 -32.69
CA TYR A 59 -2.91 -3.12 -32.37
C TYR A 59 -4.04 -2.45 -33.18
N ARG A 60 -4.09 -1.11 -33.21
CA ARG A 60 -5.12 -0.37 -33.97
C ARG A 60 -5.07 -0.68 -35.46
N ARG A 61 -3.89 -0.65 -36.08
CA ARG A 61 -3.70 -0.99 -37.51
C ARG A 61 -4.05 -2.45 -37.81
N ALA A 62 -3.65 -3.38 -36.96
CA ALA A 62 -3.99 -4.79 -37.13
C ALA A 62 -5.51 -5.00 -37.05
N ARG A 63 -6.17 -4.32 -36.11
CA ARG A 63 -7.63 -4.32 -35.99
C ARG A 63 -8.30 -3.73 -37.23
N GLU A 64 -7.87 -2.56 -37.70
CA GLU A 64 -8.40 -1.96 -38.94
C GLU A 64 -8.29 -2.90 -40.14
N ALA A 65 -7.12 -3.52 -40.33
CA ALA A 65 -6.91 -4.49 -41.41
C ALA A 65 -7.82 -5.73 -41.26
N LEU A 66 -8.01 -6.23 -40.04
CA LEU A 66 -8.87 -7.39 -39.79
C LEU A 66 -10.34 -7.11 -40.08
N PHE A 67 -10.82 -5.91 -39.72
CA PHE A 67 -12.19 -5.51 -40.00
C PHE A 67 -12.41 -5.20 -41.49
N ALA A 68 -11.40 -4.67 -42.18
CA ALA A 68 -11.44 -4.48 -43.64
C ALA A 68 -11.53 -5.80 -44.42
N LEU A 69 -11.01 -6.90 -43.85
CA LEU A 69 -11.09 -8.25 -44.43
C LEU A 69 -12.44 -8.97 -44.17
N GLY A 70 -13.42 -8.30 -43.55
CA GLY A 70 -14.81 -8.78 -43.49
C GLY A 70 -15.20 -9.60 -42.26
N GLY A 71 -14.37 -9.71 -41.24
CA GLY A 71 -14.67 -10.51 -40.03
C GLY A 71 -15.36 -9.73 -38.90
N VAL A 72 -16.45 -9.01 -39.18
CA VAL A 72 -17.09 -8.11 -38.19
C VAL A 72 -17.69 -8.88 -37.00
N GLU A 73 -18.37 -10.02 -37.25
CA GLU A 73 -19.05 -10.78 -36.19
C GLU A 73 -18.07 -11.56 -35.29
N GLU A 74 -17.04 -12.18 -35.85
CA GLU A 74 -16.07 -13.00 -35.09
C GLU A 74 -15.03 -12.16 -34.34
N TYR A 75 -14.56 -11.07 -34.94
CA TYR A 75 -13.49 -10.23 -34.36
C TYR A 75 -14.03 -9.11 -33.45
N GLY A 76 -15.32 -8.78 -33.52
CA GLY A 76 -15.98 -7.76 -32.69
C GLY A 76 -15.89 -8.04 -31.19
N ALA A 77 -16.15 -9.28 -30.79
CA ALA A 77 -16.09 -9.71 -29.39
C ALA A 77 -14.66 -9.77 -28.84
N ARG A 78 -13.69 -10.06 -29.72
CA ARG A 78 -12.30 -10.36 -29.37
C ARG A 78 -11.37 -9.15 -29.41
N PHE A 79 -11.52 -8.30 -30.41
CA PHE A 79 -10.67 -7.14 -30.61
C PHE A 79 -11.45 -5.85 -30.33
N LYS A 80 -11.57 -5.53 -29.04
CA LYS A 80 -12.22 -4.31 -28.55
C LYS A 80 -11.45 -3.06 -28.98
N VAL A 81 -12.16 -1.94 -29.09
CA VAL A 81 -11.56 -0.65 -29.47
C VAL A 81 -10.60 -0.19 -28.37
N LEU A 82 -9.35 0.09 -28.75
CA LEU A 82 -8.32 0.60 -27.85
C LEU A 82 -8.24 2.13 -27.93
N LEU A 83 -9.01 2.80 -27.08
CA LEU A 83 -9.01 4.26 -26.94
C LEU A 83 -7.76 4.75 -26.20
N GLU A 84 -7.43 6.03 -26.35
CA GLU A 84 -6.27 6.63 -25.67
C GLU A 84 -6.46 6.69 -24.14
N GLU A 85 -7.70 6.86 -23.69
CA GLU A 85 -8.08 6.81 -22.26
C GLU A 85 -7.76 5.46 -21.60
N HIS A 86 -7.79 4.35 -22.35
CA HIS A 86 -7.44 3.02 -21.83
C HIS A 86 -5.94 2.86 -21.55
N LEU A 87 -5.10 3.74 -22.09
CA LEU A 87 -3.64 3.71 -21.93
C LEU A 87 -3.16 4.58 -20.76
N VAL A 88 -4.06 5.35 -20.16
CA VAL A 88 -3.75 6.22 -19.02
C VAL A 88 -3.62 5.36 -17.77
N LEU A 89 -2.48 5.49 -17.07
CA LEU A 89 -2.22 4.75 -15.84
C LEU A 89 -2.63 5.54 -14.61
N ASP A 90 -3.16 4.84 -13.61
CA ASP A 90 -3.40 5.40 -12.27
C ASP A 90 -2.10 6.01 -11.73
N GLY A 91 -2.20 7.23 -11.20
CA GLY A 91 -1.04 7.96 -10.67
C GLY A 91 -0.17 8.68 -11.71
N GLU A 92 -0.46 8.56 -13.01
CA GLU A 92 0.24 9.34 -14.04
C GLU A 92 -0.19 10.82 -14.01
N ALA A 93 -1.46 11.09 -13.68
CA ALA A 93 -2.01 12.44 -13.50
C ALA A 93 -1.77 13.03 -12.10
N LEU A 94 -1.51 12.20 -11.08
CA LEU A 94 -1.05 12.64 -9.76
C LEU A 94 0.46 12.94 -9.75
N GLN A 95 0.96 13.52 -10.85
CA GLN A 95 2.32 14.03 -10.89
C GLN A 95 2.42 15.19 -9.90
N ALA A 96 3.02 14.86 -8.75
CA ALA A 96 3.55 15.75 -7.73
C ALA A 96 4.72 16.61 -8.28
N ASP A 97 4.47 17.34 -9.37
CA ASP A 97 5.31 18.42 -9.87
C ASP A 97 4.54 19.74 -9.95
N HIS A 98 3.20 19.73 -9.85
CA HIS A 98 2.44 20.97 -9.86
C HIS A 98 2.76 21.90 -8.69
N GLU A 99 3.08 21.37 -7.50
CA GLU A 99 3.43 22.20 -6.34
C GLU A 99 4.88 22.69 -6.36
N ALA A 100 5.83 21.85 -6.77
CA ALA A 100 7.24 22.23 -6.93
C ALA A 100 7.42 23.23 -8.09
N THR A 101 6.73 23.01 -9.21
CA THR A 101 6.68 23.95 -10.34
C THR A 101 5.95 25.24 -9.95
N ARG A 102 4.86 25.19 -9.15
CA ARG A 102 4.22 26.41 -8.61
C ARG A 102 5.16 27.17 -7.68
N ARG A 103 5.93 26.50 -6.81
CA ARG A 103 6.92 27.14 -5.94
C ARG A 103 8.05 27.80 -6.73
N MET A 104 8.59 27.15 -7.77
CA MET A 104 9.60 27.77 -8.64
C MET A 104 9.04 28.94 -9.47
N ASN A 105 7.81 28.82 -9.98
CA ASN A 105 7.17 29.91 -10.72
C ASN A 105 6.83 31.11 -9.81
N ARG A 106 6.49 30.87 -8.54
CA ARG A 106 6.24 31.93 -7.54
C ARG A 106 7.53 32.61 -7.08
N ALA A 107 8.67 31.92 -7.16
CA ALA A 107 10.00 32.44 -6.84
C ALA A 107 10.71 33.14 -8.02
N GLY A 108 10.01 33.42 -9.13
CA GLY A 108 10.51 34.28 -10.21
C GLY A 108 11.49 33.64 -11.21
N GLY A 109 11.72 32.32 -11.15
CA GLY A 109 12.74 31.64 -11.96
C GLY A 109 12.28 31.07 -13.31
N GLY A 110 11.25 31.62 -13.96
CA GLY A 110 10.68 31.03 -15.18
C GLY A 110 10.53 32.04 -16.33
N GLY A 111 11.45 32.02 -17.29
CA GLY A 111 11.35 32.76 -18.55
C GLY A 111 10.11 32.36 -19.38
N PRO A 112 9.76 33.15 -20.40
CA PRO A 112 8.50 32.97 -21.12
C PRO A 112 8.59 31.77 -22.05
N ARG A 113 7.74 30.76 -21.82
CA ARG A 113 7.03 29.91 -22.81
C ARG A 113 6.77 28.52 -22.23
N SER A 114 5.55 28.32 -21.72
CA SER A 114 4.84 27.06 -21.87
C SER A 114 3.35 27.36 -21.82
N SER A 115 2.70 27.23 -22.97
CA SER A 115 1.26 27.41 -23.11
C SER A 115 0.54 26.46 -22.15
N LYS A 116 -0.33 27.07 -21.36
CA LYS A 116 -1.25 26.49 -20.40
C LYS A 116 -2.10 25.37 -21.02
N LYS A 117 -1.62 24.12 -21.08
CA LYS A 117 -2.49 22.95 -21.29
C LYS A 117 -3.19 22.66 -19.98
N LYS A 118 -4.38 23.25 -19.78
CA LYS A 118 -5.30 22.87 -18.70
C LYS A 118 -5.71 21.42 -18.95
N THR A 119 -5.04 20.46 -18.34
CA THR A 119 -5.64 19.14 -18.13
C THR A 119 -6.61 19.29 -16.98
N ALA A 120 -7.90 19.41 -17.30
CA ALA A 120 -8.98 19.25 -16.34
C ALA A 120 -8.88 17.83 -15.77
N ALA A 121 -8.11 17.66 -14.69
CA ALA A 121 -8.10 16.42 -13.93
C ALA A 121 -9.40 16.41 -13.13
N ALA A 122 -10.46 15.89 -13.75
CA ALA A 122 -11.66 15.49 -13.04
C ALA A 122 -11.25 14.51 -11.93
N THR A 123 -11.28 15.00 -10.70
CA THR A 123 -11.27 14.20 -9.48
C THR A 123 -12.59 13.43 -9.37
N THR A 124 -12.83 12.51 -10.31
CA THR A 124 -13.79 11.44 -10.08
C THR A 124 -13.23 10.59 -8.94
N SER A 125 -13.95 10.51 -7.83
CA SER A 125 -13.63 9.67 -6.67
C SER A 125 -13.21 8.27 -7.14
N GLU A 126 -12.11 7.76 -6.60
CA GLU A 126 -11.48 6.48 -6.98
C GLU A 126 -12.52 5.33 -7.09
N SER A 127 -13.56 5.36 -6.25
CA SER A 127 -14.65 4.39 -6.19
C SER A 127 -15.66 4.41 -7.35
N ARG A 128 -15.70 5.47 -8.18
CA ARG A 128 -16.64 5.59 -9.32
C ARG A 128 -15.98 5.40 -10.69
N ARG A 129 -14.69 5.09 -10.73
CA ARG A 129 -13.98 4.93 -12.01
C ARG A 129 -14.19 3.53 -12.56
N VAL A 130 -14.74 3.46 -13.77
CA VAL A 130 -14.89 2.21 -14.52
C VAL A 130 -13.52 1.80 -15.05
N LEU A 131 -13.02 0.63 -14.67
CA LEU A 131 -11.77 0.07 -15.19
C LEU A 131 -11.93 -0.19 -16.69
N SER A 132 -11.01 0.34 -17.51
CA SER A 132 -11.05 0.04 -18.95
C SER A 132 -10.83 -1.45 -19.20
N TRP A 133 -11.48 -1.99 -20.23
CA TRP A 133 -11.49 -3.43 -20.54
C TRP A 133 -10.11 -4.08 -20.65
N ILE A 134 -9.06 -3.32 -21.00
CA ILE A 134 -7.66 -3.79 -21.05
C ILE A 134 -7.10 -4.22 -19.69
N TRP A 135 -7.72 -3.76 -18.59
CA TRP A 135 -7.35 -4.11 -17.21
C TRP A 135 -8.21 -5.21 -16.61
N VAL A 136 -9.31 -5.58 -17.26
CA VAL A 136 -10.17 -6.69 -16.84
C VAL A 136 -9.45 -7.99 -17.21
N ALA A 137 -9.14 -8.80 -16.20
CA ALA A 137 -8.43 -10.06 -16.38
C ALA A 137 -9.38 -11.12 -16.96
N GLY A 138 -9.26 -11.41 -18.26
CA GLY A 138 -9.97 -12.49 -18.91
C GLY A 138 -9.94 -12.32 -20.43
N ASP A 139 -9.23 -13.18 -21.13
CA ASP A 139 -9.34 -13.27 -22.59
C ASP A 139 -10.68 -13.96 -22.93
N LEU A 140 -11.75 -13.16 -23.11
CA LEU A 140 -13.12 -13.48 -23.60
C LEU A 140 -14.05 -14.33 -22.69
N PRO A 141 -15.39 -14.35 -22.89
CA PRO A 141 -16.30 -13.42 -23.55
C PRO A 141 -17.07 -12.55 -22.53
N VAL A 142 -17.82 -11.57 -23.02
CA VAL A 142 -18.53 -10.55 -22.22
C VAL A 142 -19.80 -11.09 -21.53
N ASP A 143 -20.26 -12.29 -21.88
CA ASP A 143 -21.58 -12.81 -21.47
C ASP A 143 -21.55 -14.16 -20.71
N GLY A 144 -20.48 -14.46 -19.97
CA GLY A 144 -20.43 -15.63 -19.10
C GLY A 144 -19.65 -15.36 -17.82
N GLU A 145 -20.13 -15.89 -16.69
CA GLU A 145 -19.45 -15.82 -15.39
C GLU A 145 -17.95 -16.12 -15.54
N GLN A 146 -17.09 -15.20 -15.12
CA GLN A 146 -15.63 -15.30 -15.31
C GLN A 146 -14.96 -15.89 -14.06
N PRO A 147 -14.76 -17.23 -13.95
CA PRO A 147 -14.23 -17.88 -12.74
C PRO A 147 -12.82 -17.39 -12.34
N GLY A 148 -12.02 -16.90 -13.30
CA GLY A 148 -10.69 -16.34 -13.07
C GLY A 148 -10.70 -15.06 -12.21
N ILE A 149 -11.70 -14.19 -12.39
CA ILE A 149 -11.83 -12.97 -11.57
C ILE A 149 -12.23 -13.35 -10.15
N HIS A 150 -13.22 -14.26 -9.99
CA HIS A 150 -13.64 -14.76 -8.68
C HIS A 150 -12.49 -15.40 -7.90
N THR A 151 -11.63 -16.20 -8.55
CA THR A 151 -10.49 -16.82 -7.87
C THR A 151 -9.42 -15.80 -7.44
N SER A 152 -9.14 -14.79 -8.27
CA SER A 152 -8.19 -13.72 -7.91
C SER A 152 -8.68 -12.87 -6.74
N VAL A 153 -9.97 -12.48 -6.75
CA VAL A 153 -10.61 -11.72 -5.67
C VAL A 153 -10.69 -12.56 -4.40
N ARG A 154 -11.09 -13.82 -4.47
CA ARG A 154 -11.08 -14.75 -3.33
C ARG A 154 -9.69 -14.88 -2.73
N ARG A 155 -8.64 -14.98 -3.54
CA ARG A 155 -7.25 -15.05 -3.06
C ARG A 155 -6.84 -13.78 -2.32
N GLU A 156 -7.16 -12.60 -2.86
CA GLU A 156 -6.86 -11.33 -2.18
C GLU A 156 -7.70 -11.15 -0.91
N TYR A 157 -8.96 -11.58 -0.92
CA TYR A 157 -9.80 -11.63 0.27
C TYR A 157 -9.20 -12.53 1.36
N LEU A 158 -8.80 -13.76 1.03
CA LEU A 158 -8.17 -14.68 1.98
C LEU A 158 -6.86 -14.11 2.55
N LYS A 159 -6.04 -13.43 1.72
CA LYS A 159 -4.84 -12.73 2.20
C LYS A 159 -5.19 -11.58 3.15
N ALA A 160 -6.18 -10.76 2.81
CA ALA A 160 -6.63 -9.66 3.67
C ALA A 160 -7.20 -10.19 5.01
N ARG A 161 -7.99 -11.26 4.95
CA ARG A 161 -8.53 -11.97 6.11
C ARG A 161 -7.43 -12.54 6.99
N ALA A 162 -6.44 -13.22 6.43
CA ALA A 162 -5.29 -13.75 7.18
C ALA A 162 -4.50 -12.63 7.90
N ARG A 163 -4.29 -11.47 7.24
CA ARG A 163 -3.66 -10.30 7.87
C ARG A 163 -4.50 -9.75 9.02
N LYS A 164 -5.82 -9.69 8.86
CA LYS A 164 -6.74 -9.26 9.92
C LYS A 164 -6.65 -10.20 11.13
N HIS A 165 -6.72 -11.52 10.93
CA HIS A 165 -6.62 -12.49 12.03
C HIS A 165 -5.29 -12.38 12.77
N ARG A 166 -4.16 -12.32 12.04
CA ARG A 166 -2.84 -12.11 12.65
C ARG A 166 -2.78 -10.80 13.43
N TRP A 167 -3.31 -9.71 12.89
CA TRP A 167 -3.34 -8.43 13.60
C TRP A 167 -4.14 -8.49 14.90
N VAL A 168 -5.29 -9.18 14.91
CA VAL A 168 -6.09 -9.39 16.14
C VAL A 168 -5.30 -10.20 17.17
N GLU A 169 -4.63 -11.27 16.75
CA GLU A 169 -3.76 -12.09 17.60
C GLU A 169 -2.60 -11.27 18.18
N GLU A 170 -1.89 -10.51 17.35
CA GLU A 170 -0.79 -9.63 17.75
C GLU A 170 -1.25 -8.59 18.79
N VAL A 171 -2.42 -7.95 18.59
CA VAL A 171 -2.96 -6.99 19.57
C VAL A 171 -3.32 -7.66 20.89
N THR A 172 -3.82 -8.89 20.84
CA THR A 172 -4.15 -9.68 22.03
C THR A 172 -2.88 -10.01 22.82
N LEU A 173 -1.85 -10.54 22.14
CA LEU A 173 -0.56 -10.85 22.74
C LEU A 173 0.11 -9.60 23.32
N LEU A 174 0.17 -8.50 22.57
CA LEU A 174 0.76 -7.25 23.02
C LEU A 174 0.05 -6.70 24.27
N THR A 175 -1.27 -6.91 24.37
CA THR A 175 -2.03 -6.52 25.56
C THR A 175 -1.60 -7.31 26.79
N GLU A 176 -1.40 -8.62 26.66
CA GLU A 176 -0.92 -9.47 27.75
C GLU A 176 0.56 -9.18 28.09
N GLU A 177 1.41 -8.97 27.10
CA GLU A 177 2.79 -8.56 27.30
C GLU A 177 2.89 -7.24 28.08
N MET A 178 2.08 -6.24 27.72
CA MET A 178 2.07 -4.98 28.44
C MET A 178 1.60 -5.15 29.90
N GLN A 179 0.59 -5.99 30.14
CA GLN A 179 0.18 -6.33 31.51
C GLN A 179 1.31 -7.01 32.30
N HIS A 180 2.06 -7.91 31.68
CA HIS A 180 3.23 -8.53 32.29
C HIS A 180 4.33 -7.52 32.60
N VAL A 181 4.65 -6.62 31.67
CA VAL A 181 5.64 -5.55 31.88
C VAL A 181 5.26 -4.69 33.08
N LEU A 182 4.00 -4.21 33.13
CA LEU A 182 3.55 -3.37 34.24
C LEU A 182 3.60 -4.10 35.60
N ARG A 183 3.20 -5.37 35.63
CA ARG A 183 3.26 -6.20 36.84
C ARG A 183 4.70 -6.46 37.28
N PHE A 184 5.60 -6.76 36.34
CA PHE A 184 7.03 -6.92 36.62
C PHE A 184 7.65 -5.64 37.18
N LEU A 185 7.40 -4.48 36.56
CA LEU A 185 7.95 -3.21 37.03
C LEU A 185 7.42 -2.84 38.41
N THR A 186 6.14 -3.10 38.67
CA THR A 186 5.53 -2.90 40.00
C THR A 186 6.24 -3.76 41.04
N TRP A 187 6.32 -5.07 40.78
CA TRP A 187 7.00 -6.01 41.66
C TRP A 187 8.47 -5.63 41.88
N ARG A 188 9.19 -5.24 40.82
CA ARG A 188 10.61 -4.90 40.92
C ARG A 188 10.86 -3.63 41.73
N SER A 189 9.97 -2.64 41.63
CA SER A 189 10.01 -1.44 42.47
C SER A 189 9.84 -1.80 43.95
N HIS A 190 8.84 -2.62 44.29
CA HIS A 190 8.64 -3.12 45.65
C HIS A 190 9.82 -3.95 46.17
N TRP A 191 10.35 -4.85 45.34
CA TRP A 191 11.51 -5.65 45.69
C TRP A 191 12.70 -4.77 46.09
N TRP A 192 12.97 -3.67 45.36
CA TRP A 192 14.02 -2.72 45.74
C TRP A 192 13.73 -2.00 47.06
N MET A 193 12.47 -1.67 47.36
CA MET A 193 12.12 -1.10 48.66
C MET A 193 12.34 -2.08 49.81
N GLU A 194 12.11 -3.37 49.59
CA GLU A 194 12.41 -4.41 50.58
C GLU A 194 13.92 -4.55 50.86
N GLN A 195 14.77 -4.26 49.87
CA GLN A 195 16.24 -4.26 50.03
C GLN A 195 16.77 -3.10 50.89
N GLU A 196 15.92 -2.17 51.32
CA GLU A 196 16.27 -1.10 52.27
C GLU A 196 16.49 -1.62 53.70
N SER A 197 16.08 -2.86 53.99
CA SER A 197 16.21 -3.49 55.31
C SER A 197 17.65 -3.56 55.81
N GLU A 198 17.82 -3.55 57.14
CA GLU A 198 19.12 -3.45 57.80
C GLU A 198 20.03 -4.62 57.42
N TRP A 199 21.15 -4.29 56.77
CA TRP A 199 22.20 -5.24 56.45
C TRP A 199 23.11 -5.36 57.67
N ASP A 200 23.12 -6.53 58.31
CA ASP A 200 23.96 -6.77 59.49
C ASP A 200 25.46 -6.62 59.17
N GLY A 201 26.18 -5.96 60.08
CA GLY A 201 27.65 -5.85 60.01
C GLY A 201 28.21 -4.76 59.08
N LEU A 202 27.37 -3.87 58.56
CA LEU A 202 27.84 -2.74 57.74
C LEU A 202 28.08 -1.46 58.55
N ASN A 203 29.03 -0.63 58.08
CA ASN A 203 29.23 0.73 58.56
C ASN A 203 28.01 1.61 58.19
N ALA A 204 27.64 2.53 59.08
CA ALA A 204 26.48 3.42 58.95
C ALA A 204 26.46 4.17 57.61
N ASP A 205 27.61 4.70 57.16
CA ASP A 205 27.70 5.44 55.90
C ASP A 205 27.40 4.55 54.67
N VAL A 206 27.84 3.28 54.72
CA VAL A 206 27.61 2.31 53.65
C VAL A 206 26.15 1.85 53.66
N ALA A 207 25.59 1.62 54.84
CA ALA A 207 24.17 1.30 55.00
C ALA A 207 23.28 2.43 54.45
N ASP A 208 23.62 3.68 54.72
CA ASP A 208 22.88 4.83 54.20
C ASP A 208 22.97 4.94 52.67
N GLY A 209 24.15 4.72 52.10
CA GLY A 209 24.35 4.67 50.65
C GLY A 209 23.55 3.56 49.96
N LEU A 210 23.47 2.37 50.57
CA LEU A 210 22.65 1.27 50.06
C LEU A 210 21.16 1.59 50.09
N ARG A 211 20.66 2.18 51.19
CA ARG A 211 19.26 2.65 51.27
C ARG A 211 18.96 3.69 50.20
N ALA A 212 19.84 4.68 50.04
CA ALA A 212 19.68 5.71 49.01
C ALA A 212 19.68 5.11 47.59
N TYR A 213 20.54 4.13 47.33
CA TYR A 213 20.60 3.43 46.05
C TYR A 213 19.34 2.60 45.79
N ALA A 214 18.88 1.82 46.77
CA ALA A 214 17.67 1.02 46.68
C ALA A 214 16.44 1.88 46.39
N ARG A 215 16.29 3.01 47.10
CA ARG A 215 15.22 4.00 46.84
C ARG A 215 15.29 4.59 45.44
N ARG A 216 16.49 4.95 44.97
CA ARG A 216 16.68 5.46 43.60
C ARG A 216 16.31 4.42 42.53
N GLN A 217 16.65 3.15 42.76
CA GLN A 217 16.26 2.07 41.86
C GLN A 217 14.75 1.88 41.85
N ALA A 218 14.10 1.80 43.02
CA ALA A 218 12.65 1.72 43.12
C ALA A 218 11.95 2.86 42.36
N GLU A 219 12.41 4.09 42.56
CA GLU A 219 11.88 5.26 41.85
C GLU A 219 12.06 5.15 40.32
N SER A 220 13.21 4.66 39.86
CA SER A 220 13.48 4.47 38.43
C SER A 220 12.50 3.48 37.80
N TYR A 221 12.23 2.35 38.46
CA TYR A 221 11.23 1.37 38.01
C TYR A 221 9.82 1.95 38.02
N THR A 222 9.46 2.73 39.05
CA THR A 222 8.16 3.41 39.13
C THR A 222 7.98 4.41 37.99
N ARG A 223 9.01 5.21 37.66
CA ARG A 223 8.96 6.17 36.54
C ARG A 223 8.76 5.47 35.19
N ILE A 224 9.45 4.35 34.93
CA ILE A 224 9.27 3.56 33.69
C ILE A 224 7.85 3.00 33.63
N LEU A 225 7.33 2.49 34.75
CA LEU A 225 5.97 1.99 34.86
C LEU A 225 4.93 3.07 34.56
N GLU A 226 5.07 4.26 35.14
CA GLU A 226 4.16 5.39 34.88
C GLU A 226 4.21 5.84 33.43
N HIS A 227 5.41 5.86 32.84
CA HIS A 227 5.60 6.16 31.42
C HIS A 227 4.85 5.17 30.54
N PHE A 228 5.05 3.86 30.75
CA PHE A 228 4.35 2.84 29.97
C PHE A 228 2.84 2.85 30.20
N ARG A 229 2.36 3.07 31.44
CA ARG A 229 0.93 3.24 31.71
C ARG A 229 0.36 4.41 30.91
N THR A 230 1.03 5.56 30.93
CA THR A 230 0.59 6.76 30.22
C THR A 230 0.55 6.53 28.71
N GLN A 231 1.57 5.88 28.14
CA GLN A 231 1.60 5.51 26.72
C GLN A 231 0.49 4.52 26.36
N TRP A 232 0.27 3.52 27.20
CA TRP A 232 -0.76 2.49 26.97
C TRP A 232 -2.19 3.04 27.11
N ASP A 233 -2.37 4.08 27.92
CA ASP A 233 -3.65 4.73 28.18
C ASP A 233 -4.03 5.80 27.16
N GLN A 234 -3.19 6.06 26.16
CA GLN A 234 -3.51 6.97 25.07
C GLN A 234 -4.80 6.53 24.36
N LYS A 235 -5.63 7.51 23.98
CA LYS A 235 -6.95 7.26 23.37
C LYS A 235 -6.86 6.38 22.13
N ASP A 236 -5.85 6.62 21.29
CA ASP A 236 -5.65 5.90 20.03
C ASP A 236 -5.28 4.43 20.27
N VAL A 237 -4.43 4.16 21.26
CA VAL A 237 -4.02 2.80 21.67
C VAL A 237 -5.21 2.04 22.24
N ARG A 238 -5.98 2.68 23.14
CA ARG A 238 -7.21 2.10 23.71
C ARG A 238 -8.24 1.80 22.62
N ALA A 239 -8.44 2.72 21.67
CA ALA A 239 -9.35 2.52 20.55
C ALA A 239 -8.92 1.32 19.69
N ALA A 240 -7.64 1.24 19.30
CA ALA A 240 -7.12 0.12 18.51
C ALA A 240 -7.33 -1.22 19.20
N ARG A 241 -7.02 -1.30 20.50
CA ARG A 241 -7.23 -2.51 21.32
C ARG A 241 -8.70 -2.90 21.40
N ASN A 242 -9.59 -1.95 21.67
CA ASN A 242 -11.03 -2.21 21.74
C ASN A 242 -11.57 -2.70 20.39
N THR A 243 -11.08 -2.17 19.27
CA THR A 243 -11.49 -2.67 17.95
C THR A 243 -11.09 -4.13 17.72
N ALA A 244 -9.93 -4.57 18.23
CA ALA A 244 -9.53 -5.96 18.14
C ALA A 244 -10.44 -6.89 18.96
N PHE A 245 -10.84 -6.47 20.17
CA PHE A 245 -11.71 -7.26 21.05
C PHE A 245 -13.20 -7.23 20.70
N SER A 246 -13.70 -6.10 20.17
CA SER A 246 -15.10 -5.95 19.75
C SER A 246 -15.37 -6.50 18.36
N THR A 247 -14.34 -6.85 17.59
CA THR A 247 -14.54 -7.57 16.32
C THR A 247 -15.08 -8.96 16.67
N PRO A 248 -16.37 -9.25 16.41
CA PRO A 248 -16.85 -10.61 16.59
C PRO A 248 -16.00 -11.48 15.65
N ALA A 249 -15.57 -12.64 16.13
CA ALA A 249 -15.20 -13.70 15.21
C ALA A 249 -16.36 -13.82 14.22
N LEU A 250 -16.13 -13.44 12.97
CA LEU A 250 -17.14 -13.34 11.91
C LEU A 250 -17.62 -14.74 11.47
N LEU A 251 -17.73 -15.69 12.41
CA LEU A 251 -18.11 -17.09 12.23
C LEU A 251 -19.56 -17.26 11.71
N GLY A 252 -20.31 -16.18 11.44
CA GLY A 252 -21.73 -16.24 11.06
C GLY A 252 -22.11 -15.59 9.72
N LEU A 253 -21.17 -14.95 9.01
CA LEU A 253 -21.42 -14.39 7.66
C LEU A 253 -20.59 -15.11 6.59
N GLU A 254 -19.91 -16.19 6.95
CA GLU A 254 -18.94 -16.90 6.10
C GLU A 254 -19.64 -17.74 5.01
N ASP A 255 -20.86 -18.20 5.28
CA ASP A 255 -21.61 -19.09 4.37
C ASP A 255 -22.22 -18.36 3.17
N THR A 256 -22.40 -17.03 3.25
CA THR A 256 -23.05 -16.27 2.16
C THR A 256 -22.08 -15.81 1.07
N ILE A 257 -20.77 -15.75 1.34
CA ILE A 257 -19.75 -15.29 0.37
C ILE A 257 -18.97 -16.46 -0.26
N MET A 258 -18.99 -17.63 0.39
CA MET A 258 -18.25 -18.82 -0.04
C MET A 258 -19.11 -19.87 -0.76
N ALA A 259 -20.43 -19.68 -0.83
CA ALA A 259 -21.32 -20.36 -1.78
C ALA A 259 -21.23 -19.69 -3.17
#